data_AF-A0A2A5WIP1-F1
#
_entry.id   AF-A0A2A5WIP1-F1
#
_cell.length_a   1.000
_cell.length_b   1.000
_cell.length_c   1.000
_cell.angle_alpha   90.00
_cell.angle_beta   90.00
_cell.angle_gamma   90.00
#
_symmetry.space_group_name_H-M   'P 1'
#
loop_
_entity.id
_entity.type
_entity.pdbx_description
1 polymer ?
#
loop_
_entity_poly.entity_id
_entity_poly.type
_entity_poly.pdbx_seq_one_letter_code
_entity_poly.pdbx_strand_id
1 'polypeptide(L)'
;MKIWSYSRPFTFHGHSCEIKVTLTQSETISSLFIDNFLVDEQYIKYTDGITIFVHPLRTPSGFEAKVEVGYFNWRNVGIAVTENGRLVHESHPGEDLSYGEALMEDLYGMKEHASEAGESKWAQNKYSIYADLGLAALFFIVSKVTGDLVLAAIVGGVTGLGLIVLQRFVKADLLGGFAVFGTIMLAISTAFSLVLQDSYWVQMKSTALGLFTAALFMADGLLRQGAYFGARFERYMPGPLHHNRLAIGMSIMGIVSAGGNYVVAENFSEDFWLMYTTFLDFPIFMLSFLVILRWARKSEGATA
;
A
#
# COMPACT_ATOMS: atom_id res chain seq x y z
N MET A 1 -11.70 27.54 -1.07
CA MET A 1 -11.21 27.79 -2.45
C MET A 1 -11.85 26.77 -3.39
N LYS A 2 -12.35 27.21 -4.55
CA LYS A 2 -12.99 26.32 -5.55
C LYS A 2 -11.92 25.54 -6.32
N ILE A 3 -12.11 24.22 -6.44
CA ILE A 3 -11.21 23.33 -7.20
C ILE A 3 -11.78 23.04 -8.58
N TRP A 4 -13.06 22.62 -8.63
CA TRP A 4 -13.69 22.18 -9.88
C TRP A 4 -15.21 22.39 -9.85
N SER A 5 -15.85 22.43 -11.01
CA SER A 5 -17.31 22.36 -11.11
C SER A 5 -17.76 21.48 -12.27
N TYR A 6 -18.85 20.74 -12.02
CA TYR A 6 -19.65 20.07 -13.02
C TYR A 6 -20.96 20.80 -13.23
N SER A 7 -21.44 20.85 -14.47
CA SER A 7 -22.76 21.33 -14.83
C SER A 7 -23.47 20.24 -15.64
N ARG A 8 -24.74 20.01 -15.33
CA ARG A 8 -25.61 19.01 -15.96
C ARG A 8 -26.96 19.66 -16.27
N PRO A 9 -27.13 20.21 -17.48
CA PRO A 9 -28.41 20.73 -17.92
C PRO A 9 -29.36 19.58 -18.29
N PHE A 10 -30.65 19.75 -18.01
CA PHE A 10 -31.74 18.87 -18.44
C PHE A 10 -33.04 19.65 -18.60
N THR A 11 -34.03 19.06 -19.28
CA THR A 11 -35.34 19.68 -19.47
C THR A 11 -36.40 18.89 -18.72
N PHE A 12 -37.28 19.58 -17.99
CA PHE A 12 -38.38 18.95 -17.25
C PHE A 12 -39.66 19.77 -17.42
N HIS A 13 -40.70 19.15 -18.01
CA HIS A 13 -41.99 19.80 -18.34
C HIS A 13 -41.86 21.18 -19.03
N GLY A 14 -40.88 21.31 -19.93
CA GLY A 14 -40.64 22.56 -20.67
C GLY A 14 -39.79 23.61 -19.94
N HIS A 15 -39.40 23.37 -18.69
CA HIS A 15 -38.46 24.20 -17.94
C HIS A 15 -37.02 23.77 -18.19
N SER A 16 -36.11 24.75 -18.24
CA SER A 16 -34.67 24.50 -18.33
C SER A 16 -34.10 24.32 -16.93
N CYS A 17 -33.66 23.11 -16.59
CA CYS A 17 -33.10 22.80 -15.29
C CYS A 17 -31.59 22.55 -15.40
N GLU A 18 -30.83 22.90 -14.37
CA GLU A 18 -29.39 22.67 -14.33
C GLU A 18 -28.96 22.26 -12.92
N ILE A 19 -28.22 21.15 -12.82
CA ILE A 19 -27.48 20.81 -11.61
C ILE A 19 -26.04 21.28 -11.76
N LYS A 20 -25.56 22.00 -10.75
CA LYS A 20 -24.18 22.44 -10.65
C LYS A 20 -23.53 21.86 -9.40
N VAL A 21 -22.53 21.01 -9.58
CA VAL A 21 -21.76 20.44 -8.49
C VAL A 21 -20.41 21.11 -8.43
N THR A 22 -20.07 21.71 -7.30
CA THR A 22 -18.81 22.43 -7.07
C THR A 22 -18.00 21.74 -6.00
N LEU A 23 -16.79 21.32 -6.37
CA LEU A 23 -15.82 20.77 -5.43
C LEU A 23 -14.97 21.90 -4.88
N THR A 24 -14.85 21.94 -3.55
CA THR A 24 -13.95 22.84 -2.84
C THR A 24 -12.84 22.02 -2.15
N GLN A 25 -11.98 22.69 -1.37
CA GLN A 25 -10.95 22.02 -0.58
C GLN A 25 -11.48 21.14 0.55
N SER A 26 -12.69 21.38 1.06
CA SER A 26 -13.21 20.70 2.26
C SER A 26 -14.59 20.08 2.09
N GLU A 27 -15.32 20.45 1.04
CA GLU A 27 -16.71 20.07 0.84
C GLU A 27 -17.10 20.04 -0.64
N THR A 28 -18.13 19.26 -0.94
CA THR A 28 -18.85 19.27 -2.22
C THR A 28 -20.15 20.02 -2.04
N ILE A 29 -20.45 20.95 -2.94
CA ILE A 29 -21.69 21.75 -2.97
C ILE A 29 -22.46 21.35 -4.22
N SER A 30 -23.74 20.98 -4.07
CA SER A 30 -24.63 20.70 -5.19
C SER A 30 -25.77 21.72 -5.20
N SER A 31 -25.96 22.40 -6.33
CA SER A 31 -26.95 23.48 -6.50
C SER A 31 -27.87 23.16 -7.67
N LEU A 32 -29.18 23.24 -7.46
CA LEU A 32 -30.23 23.04 -8.47
C LEU A 32 -30.78 24.39 -8.94
N PHE A 33 -30.78 24.59 -10.25
CA PHE A 33 -31.35 25.76 -10.92
C PHE A 33 -32.55 25.37 -11.80
N ILE A 34 -33.59 26.21 -11.82
CA ILE A 34 -34.72 26.13 -12.75
C ILE A 34 -34.87 27.50 -13.40
N ASP A 35 -34.83 27.55 -14.74
CA ASP A 35 -34.90 28.79 -15.54
C ASP A 35 -33.93 29.88 -15.03
N ASN A 36 -32.69 29.46 -14.73
CA ASN A 36 -31.61 30.26 -14.12
C ASN A 36 -31.82 30.76 -12.69
N PHE A 37 -32.90 30.39 -12.01
CA PHE A 37 -33.10 30.68 -10.59
C PHE A 37 -32.61 29.52 -9.73
N LEU A 38 -31.83 29.82 -8.69
CA LEU A 38 -31.41 28.84 -7.68
C LEU A 38 -32.64 28.40 -6.87
N VAL A 39 -32.93 27.11 -6.87
CA VAL A 39 -34.10 26.52 -6.19
C VAL A 39 -33.71 25.71 -4.97
N ASP A 40 -32.56 25.03 -5.03
CA ASP A 40 -32.04 24.27 -3.88
C ASP A 40 -30.51 24.24 -3.89
N GLU A 41 -29.91 24.15 -2.70
CA GLU A 41 -28.47 24.02 -2.52
C GLU A 41 -28.16 23.17 -1.30
N GLN A 42 -27.29 22.19 -1.48
CA GLN A 42 -26.89 21.23 -0.46
C GLN A 42 -25.37 21.10 -0.42
N TYR A 43 -24.81 20.73 0.74
CA TYR A 43 -23.37 20.57 0.93
C TYR A 43 -23.05 19.34 1.76
N ILE A 44 -21.95 18.67 1.43
CA ILE A 44 -21.38 17.55 2.18
C ILE A 44 -19.90 17.82 2.40
N LYS A 45 -19.45 17.78 3.66
CA LYS A 45 -18.02 17.84 3.98
C LYS A 45 -17.38 16.50 3.67
N TYR A 46 -16.15 16.51 3.18
CA TYR A 46 -15.43 15.25 2.91
C TYR A 46 -15.21 14.39 4.17
N THR A 47 -15.25 15.01 5.37
CA THR A 47 -15.18 14.30 6.65
C THR A 47 -16.40 13.45 6.93
N ASP A 48 -17.54 13.80 6.34
CA ASP A 48 -18.84 13.20 6.62
C ASP A 48 -19.15 12.08 5.60
N GLY A 49 -18.20 11.81 4.68
CA GLY A 49 -18.29 10.80 3.65
C GLY A 49 -18.59 11.39 2.26
N ILE A 50 -18.92 10.49 1.33
CA ILE A 50 -19.46 10.83 0.01
C ILE A 50 -20.82 10.19 -0.04
N THR A 51 -21.88 10.99 -0.19
CA THR A 51 -23.24 10.50 -0.39
C THR A 51 -23.89 11.16 -1.60
N ILE A 52 -24.95 10.54 -2.10
CA ILE A 52 -25.79 11.08 -3.16
C ILE A 52 -26.53 12.31 -2.61
N PHE A 53 -26.56 13.39 -3.39
CA PHE A 53 -27.44 14.53 -3.11
C PHE A 53 -28.81 14.26 -3.71
N VAL A 54 -29.86 14.55 -2.95
CA VAL A 54 -31.24 14.40 -3.42
C VAL A 54 -31.93 15.76 -3.36
N HIS A 55 -32.08 16.41 -4.51
CA HIS A 55 -32.75 17.70 -4.62
C HIS A 55 -34.25 17.50 -4.88
N PRO A 56 -35.15 18.09 -4.06
CA PRO A 56 -36.55 18.19 -4.42
C PRO A 56 -36.71 19.22 -5.55
N LEU A 57 -37.25 18.79 -6.68
CA LEU A 57 -37.55 19.67 -7.81
C LEU A 57 -39.03 19.99 -7.83
N ARG A 58 -39.37 21.27 -7.77
CA ARG A 58 -40.74 21.79 -7.89
C ARG A 58 -40.78 22.86 -8.95
N THR A 59 -41.53 22.63 -10.02
CA THR A 59 -41.69 23.64 -11.07
C THR A 59 -42.71 24.69 -10.65
N PRO A 60 -42.64 25.92 -11.20
CA PRO A 60 -43.68 26.93 -11.00
C PRO A 60 -45.08 26.47 -11.43
N SER A 61 -45.15 25.53 -12.38
CA SER A 61 -46.39 24.90 -12.84
C SER A 61 -46.94 23.81 -11.90
N GLY A 62 -46.25 23.53 -10.79
CA GLY A 62 -46.71 22.61 -9.74
C GLY A 62 -46.30 21.14 -9.93
N PHE A 63 -45.41 20.84 -10.89
CA PHE A 63 -44.89 19.48 -11.06
C PHE A 63 -43.77 19.21 -10.05
N GLU A 64 -43.76 18.00 -9.48
CA GLU A 64 -42.76 17.57 -8.49
C GLU A 64 -41.92 16.41 -9.02
N ALA A 65 -40.61 16.48 -8.81
CA ALA A 65 -39.68 15.40 -9.08
C ALA A 65 -38.56 15.36 -8.02
N LYS A 66 -37.78 14.28 -8.03
CA LYS A 66 -36.53 14.16 -7.27
C LYS A 66 -35.37 14.11 -8.24
N VAL A 67 -34.32 14.87 -7.95
CA VAL A 67 -33.08 14.86 -8.73
C VAL A 67 -31.98 14.29 -7.84
N GLU A 68 -31.52 13.10 -8.18
CA GLU A 68 -30.41 12.42 -7.53
C GLU A 68 -29.12 12.79 -8.25
N VAL A 69 -28.08 13.12 -7.48
CA VAL A 69 -26.79 13.58 -7.99
C VAL A 69 -25.68 12.84 -7.26
N GLY A 70 -24.88 12.07 -8.01
CA GLY A 70 -23.87 11.21 -7.43
C GLY A 70 -22.73 10.90 -8.38
N TYR A 71 -21.66 10.34 -7.83
CA TYR A 71 -20.55 9.85 -8.63
C TYR A 71 -20.91 8.49 -9.20
N PHE A 72 -20.81 8.33 -10.52
CA PHE A 72 -20.88 7.00 -11.16
C PHE A 72 -19.50 6.40 -11.43
N ASN A 73 -18.45 7.22 -11.28
CA ASN A 73 -17.07 6.77 -11.23
C ASN A 73 -16.22 7.76 -10.42
N TRP A 74 -14.93 7.46 -10.25
CA TRP A 74 -14.02 8.23 -9.41
C TRP A 74 -13.77 9.70 -9.83
N ARG A 75 -14.31 10.16 -10.97
CA ARG A 75 -14.16 11.54 -11.45
C ARG A 75 -15.47 12.22 -11.78
N ASN A 76 -16.41 11.49 -12.39
CA ASN A 76 -17.57 12.07 -13.05
C ASN A 76 -18.83 11.96 -12.18
N VAL A 77 -19.58 13.06 -12.18
CA VAL A 77 -20.89 13.15 -11.55
C VAL A 77 -21.98 12.99 -12.61
N GLY A 78 -22.97 12.16 -12.27
CA GLY A 78 -24.20 11.96 -13.02
C GLY A 78 -25.41 12.45 -12.24
N ILE A 79 -26.51 12.64 -12.97
CA ILE A 79 -27.83 12.93 -12.43
C ILE A 79 -28.88 11.94 -12.94
N ALA A 80 -29.86 11.65 -12.09
CA ALA A 80 -31.08 10.92 -12.40
C ALA A 80 -32.28 11.71 -11.87
N VAL A 81 -33.34 11.84 -12.68
CA VAL A 81 -34.54 12.59 -12.33
C VAL A 81 -35.73 11.64 -12.34
N THR A 82 -36.44 11.60 -11.22
CA THR A 82 -37.55 10.68 -10.98
C THR A 82 -38.81 11.45 -10.62
N GLU A 83 -39.86 11.28 -11.40
CA GLU A 83 -41.19 11.86 -11.18
C GLU A 83 -42.15 10.73 -10.79
N ASN A 84 -42.81 10.85 -9.63
CA ASN A 84 -43.76 9.83 -9.12
C ASN A 84 -43.20 8.39 -9.14
N GLY A 85 -41.90 8.22 -8.86
CA GLY A 85 -41.23 6.92 -8.87
C GLY A 85 -40.85 6.40 -10.27
N ARG A 86 -41.15 7.15 -11.34
CA ARG A 86 -40.73 6.83 -12.70
C ARG A 86 -39.53 7.70 -13.10
N LEU A 87 -38.49 7.05 -13.59
CA LEU A 87 -37.32 7.73 -14.16
C LEU A 87 -37.73 8.48 -15.43
N VAL A 88 -37.47 9.79 -15.46
CA VAL A 88 -37.82 10.68 -16.58
C VAL A 88 -36.59 11.25 -17.29
N HIS A 89 -35.45 11.30 -16.62
CA HIS A 89 -34.19 11.73 -17.22
C HIS A 89 -32.99 11.09 -16.54
N GLU A 90 -32.00 10.68 -17.34
CA GLU A 90 -30.68 10.27 -16.87
C GLU A 90 -29.62 10.94 -17.72
N SER A 91 -28.60 11.47 -17.07
CA SER A 91 -27.42 11.98 -17.80
C SER A 91 -26.56 10.85 -18.37
N HIS A 92 -26.54 9.68 -17.70
CA HIS A 92 -25.74 8.51 -18.05
C HIS A 92 -26.60 7.26 -17.83
N PRO A 93 -27.28 6.76 -18.88
CA PRO A 93 -28.27 5.70 -18.73
C PRO A 93 -27.68 4.39 -18.17
N GLY A 94 -28.30 3.86 -17.13
CA GLY A 94 -27.93 2.56 -16.53
C GLY A 94 -26.68 2.56 -15.65
N GLU A 95 -26.09 3.72 -15.38
CA GLU A 95 -24.95 3.87 -14.46
C GLU A 95 -25.42 4.08 -13.01
N ASP A 96 -24.69 3.51 -12.06
CA ASP A 96 -25.01 3.61 -10.63
C ASP A 96 -24.39 4.86 -10.00
N LEU A 97 -25.23 5.81 -9.57
CA LEU A 97 -24.82 7.05 -8.93
C LEU A 97 -24.29 6.87 -7.50
N SER A 98 -24.44 5.67 -6.92
CA SER A 98 -23.96 5.32 -5.59
C SER A 98 -22.50 4.82 -5.57
N TYR A 99 -21.80 4.79 -6.72
CA TYR A 99 -20.40 4.35 -6.79
C TYR A 99 -19.51 5.06 -5.76
N GLY A 100 -19.71 6.36 -5.53
CA GLY A 100 -18.96 7.12 -4.53
C GLY A 100 -19.20 6.64 -3.09
N GLU A 101 -20.44 6.30 -2.74
CA GLU A 101 -20.81 5.74 -1.44
C GLU A 101 -20.20 4.35 -1.26
N ALA A 102 -20.40 3.47 -2.23
CA ALA A 102 -19.88 2.11 -2.22
C ALA A 102 -18.35 2.07 -2.09
N LEU A 103 -17.64 2.98 -2.78
CA LEU A 103 -16.19 3.10 -2.67
C LEU A 103 -15.76 3.55 -1.27
N MET A 104 -16.49 4.48 -0.64
CA MET A 104 -16.16 4.93 0.71
C MET A 104 -16.43 3.84 1.75
N GLU A 105 -17.54 3.11 1.62
CA GLU A 105 -17.88 1.97 2.48
C GLU A 105 -16.81 0.88 2.39
N ASP A 106 -16.36 0.53 1.19
CA ASP A 106 -15.25 -0.40 0.95
C ASP A 106 -13.93 0.08 1.61
N LEU A 107 -13.61 1.38 1.49
CA LEU A 107 -12.42 1.96 2.13
C LEU A 107 -12.51 1.96 3.67
N TYR A 108 -13.68 2.25 4.24
CA TYR A 108 -13.89 2.20 5.69
C TYR A 108 -13.84 0.77 6.21
N GLY A 109 -14.50 -0.18 5.53
CA GLY A 109 -14.43 -1.60 5.85
C GLY A 109 -13.00 -2.13 5.79
N MET A 110 -12.23 -1.76 4.77
CA MET A 110 -10.80 -2.08 4.68
C MET A 110 -10.00 -1.53 5.88
N LYS A 111 -10.32 -0.33 6.36
CA LYS A 111 -9.62 0.29 7.49
C LYS A 111 -9.91 -0.43 8.80
N GLU A 112 -11.15 -0.82 9.05
CA GLU A 112 -11.54 -1.59 10.23
C GLU A 112 -10.92 -2.99 10.22
N HIS A 113 -11.03 -3.72 9.11
CA HIS A 113 -10.43 -5.05 8.97
C HIS A 113 -8.90 -5.02 9.05
N ALA A 114 -8.24 -3.98 8.51
CA ALA A 114 -6.80 -3.79 8.66
C ALA A 114 -6.39 -3.50 10.10
N SER A 115 -7.23 -2.80 10.88
CA SER A 115 -6.99 -2.51 12.29
C SER A 115 -7.05 -3.78 13.14
N GLU A 116 -8.12 -4.58 13.00
CA GLU A 116 -8.28 -5.83 13.76
C GLU A 116 -7.25 -6.90 13.37
N ALA A 117 -6.98 -7.06 12.07
CA ALA A 117 -5.95 -7.97 11.57
C ALA A 117 -4.54 -7.52 12.03
N GLY A 118 -4.30 -6.21 12.08
CA GLY A 118 -3.07 -5.61 12.58
C GLY A 118 -2.82 -5.90 14.06
N GLU A 119 -3.84 -5.75 14.92
CA GLU A 119 -3.72 -6.02 16.35
C GLU A 119 -3.44 -7.50 16.64
N SER A 120 -4.13 -8.41 15.95
CA SER A 120 -3.91 -9.86 16.08
C SER A 120 -2.51 -10.27 15.62
N LYS A 121 -2.04 -9.74 14.48
CA LYS A 121 -0.68 -9.99 13.98
C LYS A 121 0.40 -9.39 14.90
N TRP A 122 0.16 -8.22 15.47
CA TRP A 122 1.06 -7.61 16.46
C TRP A 122 1.19 -8.48 17.71
N ALA A 123 0.06 -8.93 18.27
CA ALA A 123 0.06 -9.78 19.47
C ALA A 123 0.88 -11.07 19.29
N GLN A 124 0.83 -11.66 18.09
CA GLN A 124 1.57 -12.86 17.74
C GLN A 124 3.08 -12.61 17.53
N ASN A 125 3.46 -11.52 16.85
CA ASN A 125 4.83 -11.31 16.38
C ASN A 125 5.67 -10.35 17.23
N LYS A 126 5.09 -9.65 18.22
CA LYS A 126 5.79 -8.64 19.04
C LYS A 126 7.13 -9.11 19.63
N TYR A 127 7.22 -10.36 20.07
CA TYR A 127 8.44 -10.88 20.67
C TYR A 127 9.58 -11.05 19.65
N SER A 128 9.27 -11.48 18.43
CA SER A 128 10.24 -11.50 17.33
C SER A 128 10.67 -10.09 16.93
N ILE A 129 9.72 -9.16 16.86
CA ILE A 129 10.03 -7.75 16.56
C ILE A 129 10.99 -7.18 17.60
N TYR A 130 10.74 -7.44 18.90
CA TYR A 130 11.66 -7.03 19.97
C TYR A 130 13.03 -7.71 19.88
N ALA A 131 13.09 -8.99 19.51
CA ALA A 131 14.35 -9.69 19.32
C ALA A 131 15.19 -9.07 18.19
N ASP A 132 14.57 -8.74 17.06
CA ASP A 132 15.23 -8.09 15.93
C ASP A 132 15.70 -6.67 16.27
N LEU A 133 14.84 -5.88 16.94
CA LEU A 133 15.21 -4.55 17.47
C LEU A 133 16.38 -4.65 18.45
N GLY A 134 16.39 -5.66 19.31
CA GLY A 134 17.46 -5.92 20.27
C GLY A 134 18.78 -6.27 19.58
N LEU A 135 18.75 -7.13 18.56
CA LEU A 135 19.93 -7.44 17.73
C LEU A 135 20.46 -6.20 17.01
N ALA A 136 19.58 -5.38 16.43
CA ALA A 136 19.97 -4.14 15.77
C ALA A 136 20.59 -3.13 16.75
N ALA A 137 19.99 -2.97 17.94
CA ALA A 137 20.52 -2.11 19.00
C ALA A 137 21.89 -2.61 19.49
N LEU A 138 22.06 -3.92 19.67
CA LEU A 138 23.34 -4.52 20.04
C LEU A 138 24.42 -4.23 18.99
N PHE A 139 24.11 -4.43 17.71
CA PHE A 139 25.03 -4.11 16.61
C PHE A 139 25.44 -2.63 16.63
N PHE A 140 24.47 -1.73 16.82
CA PHE A 140 24.73 -0.30 16.88
C PHE A 140 25.60 0.08 18.09
N ILE A 141 25.31 -0.46 19.27
CA ILE A 141 26.08 -0.19 20.49
C ILE A 141 27.52 -0.67 20.33
N VAL A 142 27.72 -1.91 19.87
CA VAL A 142 29.07 -2.46 19.67
C VAL A 142 29.83 -1.63 18.65
N SER A 143 29.26 -1.39 17.47
CA SER A 143 29.93 -0.60 16.43
C SER A 143 30.27 0.81 16.89
N LYS A 144 29.42 1.44 17.71
CA LYS A 144 29.67 2.79 18.22
C LYS A 144 30.70 2.84 19.33
N VAL A 145 30.72 1.86 20.23
CA VAL A 145 31.65 1.80 21.37
C VAL A 145 33.05 1.38 20.91
N THR A 146 33.15 0.43 19.99
CA THR A 146 34.43 -0.13 19.55
C THR A 146 35.00 0.54 18.31
N GLY A 147 34.14 1.20 17.50
CA GLY A 147 34.52 1.70 16.18
C GLY A 147 34.74 0.60 15.14
N ASP A 148 34.44 -0.66 15.47
CA ASP A 148 34.71 -1.82 14.63
C ASP A 148 33.41 -2.50 14.18
N LEU A 149 33.10 -2.33 12.88
CA LEU A 149 31.93 -2.94 12.24
C LEU A 149 32.05 -4.46 12.13
N VAL A 150 33.26 -5.00 12.00
CA VAL A 150 33.50 -6.45 11.90
C VAL A 150 33.19 -7.10 13.24
N LEU A 151 33.68 -6.51 14.33
CA LEU A 151 33.37 -6.98 15.68
C LEU A 151 31.86 -6.90 15.97
N ALA A 152 31.21 -5.81 15.59
CA ALA A 152 29.75 -5.66 15.72
C ALA A 152 28.99 -6.75 14.95
N ALA A 153 29.43 -7.08 13.73
CA ALA A 153 28.82 -8.11 12.92
C ALA A 153 29.02 -9.52 13.50
N ILE A 154 30.22 -9.82 14.03
CA ILE A 154 30.51 -11.08 14.73
C ILE A 154 29.62 -11.21 15.98
N VAL A 155 29.55 -10.17 16.81
CA VAL A 155 28.71 -10.18 18.02
C VAL A 155 27.24 -10.38 17.64
N GLY A 156 26.73 -9.63 16.66
CA GLY A 156 25.36 -9.79 16.15
C GLY A 156 25.09 -11.21 15.64
N GLY A 157 26.03 -11.79 14.89
CA GLY A 157 25.94 -13.16 14.38
C GLY A 157 25.91 -14.21 15.50
N VAL A 158 26.81 -14.11 16.48
CA VAL A 158 26.86 -15.03 17.64
C VAL A 158 25.60 -14.92 18.49
N THR A 159 25.12 -13.70 18.76
CA THR A 159 23.88 -13.48 19.51
C THR A 159 22.67 -14.02 18.74
N GLY A 160 22.61 -13.82 17.42
CA GLY A 160 21.57 -14.39 16.56
C GLY A 160 21.55 -15.93 16.59
N LEU A 161 22.72 -16.58 16.53
CA LEU A 161 22.84 -18.03 16.72
C LEU A 161 22.37 -18.45 18.13
N GLY A 162 22.69 -17.65 19.15
CA GLY A 162 22.19 -17.83 20.51
C GLY A 162 20.66 -17.80 20.59
N LEU A 163 19.99 -16.91 19.86
CA LEU A 163 18.53 -16.86 19.77
C LEU A 163 17.94 -18.13 19.15
N ILE A 164 18.62 -18.73 18.16
CA ILE A 164 18.20 -20.01 17.57
C ILE A 164 18.19 -21.13 18.62
N VAL A 165 19.21 -21.16 19.48
CA VAL A 165 19.29 -22.13 20.57
C VAL A 165 18.24 -21.81 21.65
N LEU A 166 18.12 -20.55 22.05
CA LEU A 166 17.19 -20.08 23.08
C LEU A 166 15.73 -20.31 22.69
N GLN A 167 15.39 -20.20 21.40
CA GLN A 167 14.06 -20.49 20.87
C GLN A 167 13.56 -21.88 21.25
N ARG A 168 14.44 -22.87 21.44
CA ARG A 168 14.06 -24.23 21.86
C ARG A 168 13.50 -24.30 23.28
N PHE A 169 13.81 -23.30 24.10
CA PHE A 169 13.44 -23.24 25.52
C PHE A 169 12.35 -22.21 25.81
N VAL A 170 12.05 -21.33 24.85
CA VAL A 170 11.08 -20.24 25.00
C VAL A 170 9.83 -20.53 24.17
N LYS A 171 8.65 -20.43 24.79
CA LYS A 171 7.36 -20.64 24.12
C LYS A 171 6.98 -19.52 23.17
N ALA A 172 7.52 -18.32 23.37
CA ALA A 172 7.33 -17.19 22.47
C ALA A 172 8.14 -17.39 21.18
N ASP A 173 7.58 -16.98 20.03
CA ASP A 173 8.30 -16.95 18.75
C ASP A 173 9.25 -15.74 18.75
N LEU A 174 10.52 -15.97 19.09
CA LEU A 174 11.59 -14.97 19.07
C LEU A 174 12.17 -14.78 17.67
N LEU A 175 11.99 -15.76 16.78
CA LEU A 175 12.63 -15.74 15.47
C LEU A 175 11.70 -15.20 14.39
N GLY A 176 10.38 -15.28 14.59
CA GLY A 176 9.30 -14.72 13.75
C GLY A 176 9.28 -15.17 12.30
N GLY A 177 10.25 -16.00 11.92
CA GLY A 177 10.51 -16.43 10.56
C GLY A 177 11.71 -15.75 9.88
N PHE A 178 12.10 -14.53 10.23
CA PHE A 178 13.20 -13.84 9.53
C PHE A 178 14.48 -13.69 10.34
N ALA A 179 14.47 -13.79 11.66
CA ALA A 179 15.69 -13.60 12.47
C ALA A 179 16.80 -14.62 12.13
N VAL A 180 16.43 -15.87 11.85
CA VAL A 180 17.36 -16.92 11.41
C VAL A 180 17.98 -16.59 10.06
N PHE A 181 17.13 -16.16 9.13
CA PHE A 181 17.58 -15.77 7.80
C PHE A 181 18.50 -14.55 7.89
N GLY A 182 18.13 -13.52 8.64
CA GLY A 182 18.95 -12.34 8.91
C GLY A 182 20.29 -12.69 9.56
N THR A 183 20.30 -13.59 10.55
CA THR A 183 21.53 -14.07 11.20
C THR A 183 22.47 -14.77 10.20
N ILE A 184 21.94 -15.67 9.38
CA ILE A 184 22.73 -16.35 8.34
C ILE A 184 23.26 -15.33 7.32
N MET A 185 22.42 -14.39 6.87
CA MET A 185 22.83 -13.35 5.92
C MET A 185 23.90 -12.42 6.51
N LEU A 186 23.82 -12.09 7.80
CA LEU A 186 24.86 -11.32 8.50
C LEU A 186 26.17 -12.11 8.57
N ALA A 187 26.12 -13.41 8.84
CA ALA A 187 27.32 -14.25 8.86
C ALA A 187 27.98 -14.34 7.46
N ILE A 188 27.19 -14.55 6.40
CA ILE A 188 27.67 -14.55 5.02
C ILE A 188 28.25 -13.17 4.66
N SER A 189 27.53 -12.10 5.00
CA SER A 189 27.96 -10.71 4.79
C SER A 189 29.28 -10.39 5.50
N THR A 190 29.48 -10.90 6.71
CA THR A 190 30.71 -10.74 7.49
C THR A 190 31.87 -11.50 6.85
N ALA A 191 31.66 -12.77 6.51
CA ALA A 191 32.66 -13.58 5.83
C ALA A 191 33.09 -12.92 4.50
N PHE A 192 32.13 -12.39 3.74
CA PHE A 192 32.39 -11.66 2.51
C PHE A 192 33.28 -10.43 2.77
N SER A 193 32.98 -9.63 3.80
CA SER A 193 33.77 -8.45 4.16
C SER A 193 35.17 -8.76 4.72
N LEU A 194 35.37 -9.95 5.29
CA LEU A 194 36.69 -10.39 5.76
C LEU A 194 37.57 -10.89 4.63
N VAL A 195 36.98 -11.60 3.65
CA VAL A 195 37.72 -12.23 2.55
C VAL A 195 37.94 -11.27 1.37
N LEU A 196 36.97 -10.38 1.11
CA LEU A 196 36.94 -9.52 -0.07
C LEU A 196 36.90 -8.04 0.37
N GLN A 197 38.08 -7.48 0.60
CA GLN A 197 38.26 -6.11 1.11
C GLN A 197 38.41 -5.04 0.01
N ASP A 198 38.46 -5.44 -1.26
CA ASP A 198 38.61 -4.52 -2.39
C ASP A 198 37.34 -3.66 -2.58
N SER A 199 37.52 -2.40 -3.00
CA SER A 199 36.42 -1.44 -3.18
C SER A 199 35.38 -1.93 -4.19
N TYR A 200 35.83 -2.60 -5.25
CA TYR A 200 34.94 -3.26 -6.21
C TYR A 200 34.05 -4.31 -5.53
N TRP A 201 34.61 -5.16 -4.67
CA TRP A 201 33.84 -6.19 -3.96
C TRP A 201 32.92 -5.61 -2.88
N VAL A 202 33.27 -4.45 -2.31
CA VAL A 202 32.36 -3.70 -1.43
C VAL A 202 31.10 -3.26 -2.20
N GLN A 203 31.25 -2.75 -3.42
CA GLN A 203 30.12 -2.36 -4.27
C GLN A 203 29.29 -3.57 -4.73
N MET A 204 29.95 -4.69 -5.06
CA MET A 204 29.30 -5.91 -5.56
C MET A 204 28.65 -6.78 -4.47
N LYS A 205 29.00 -6.56 -3.20
CA LYS A 205 28.48 -7.33 -2.07
C LYS A 205 26.95 -7.33 -2.02
N SER A 206 26.32 -6.17 -2.21
CA SER A 206 24.86 -6.03 -2.23
C SER A 206 24.23 -6.78 -3.41
N THR A 207 24.84 -6.72 -4.60
CA THR A 207 24.41 -7.50 -5.77
C THR A 207 24.47 -9.00 -5.50
N ALA A 208 25.60 -9.51 -4.98
CA ALA A 208 25.76 -10.94 -4.72
C ALA A 208 24.78 -11.46 -3.67
N LEU A 209 24.66 -10.77 -2.53
CA LEU A 209 23.73 -11.15 -1.46
C LEU A 209 22.27 -10.96 -1.89
N GLY A 210 21.99 -9.93 -2.69
CA GLY A 210 20.67 -9.66 -3.27
C GLY A 210 20.22 -10.77 -4.22
N LEU A 211 21.08 -11.19 -5.15
CA LEU A 211 20.80 -12.30 -6.06
C LEU A 211 20.65 -13.64 -5.32
N PHE A 212 21.49 -13.90 -4.32
CA PHE A 212 21.36 -15.09 -3.47
C PHE A 212 20.00 -15.12 -2.76
N THR A 213 19.62 -14.01 -2.13
CA THR A 213 18.31 -13.87 -1.47
C THR A 213 17.17 -14.02 -2.46
N ALA A 214 17.26 -13.38 -3.62
CA ALA A 214 16.26 -13.46 -4.66
C ALA A 214 16.09 -14.90 -5.17
N ALA A 215 17.17 -15.66 -5.32
CA ALA A 215 17.11 -17.06 -5.72
C ALA A 215 16.37 -17.93 -4.69
N LEU A 216 16.60 -17.70 -3.39
CA LEU A 216 15.89 -18.41 -2.31
C LEU A 216 14.39 -18.08 -2.31
N PHE A 217 14.04 -16.80 -2.47
CA PHE A 217 12.65 -16.36 -2.59
C PHE A 217 11.97 -16.90 -3.87
N MET A 218 12.69 -16.95 -4.99
CA MET A 218 12.17 -17.51 -6.24
C MET A 218 11.90 -19.01 -6.09
N ALA A 219 12.85 -19.74 -5.51
CA ALA A 219 12.71 -21.17 -5.26
C ALA A 219 11.53 -21.47 -4.32
N ASP A 220 11.37 -20.68 -3.26
CA ASP A 220 10.23 -20.81 -2.36
C ASP A 220 8.90 -20.50 -3.07
N GLY A 221 8.83 -19.41 -3.83
CA GLY A 221 7.63 -19.01 -4.56
C GLY A 221 7.19 -20.00 -5.64
N LEU A 222 8.15 -20.52 -6.44
CA LEU A 222 7.87 -21.43 -7.54
C LEU A 222 7.72 -22.89 -7.11
N LEU A 223 8.59 -23.39 -6.23
CA LEU A 223 8.65 -24.81 -5.89
C LEU A 223 7.82 -25.16 -4.64
N ARG A 224 7.68 -24.21 -3.71
CA ARG A 224 7.01 -24.43 -2.41
C ARG A 224 5.78 -23.54 -2.23
N GLN A 225 5.34 -22.86 -3.28
CA GLN A 225 4.19 -21.94 -3.26
C GLN A 225 4.30 -20.83 -2.19
N GLY A 226 5.52 -20.43 -1.83
CA GLY A 226 5.76 -19.42 -0.81
C GLY A 226 5.60 -19.91 0.64
N ALA A 227 5.54 -21.22 0.87
CA ALA A 227 5.25 -21.80 2.18
C ALA A 227 6.27 -21.43 3.29
N TYR A 228 7.47 -20.96 2.93
CA TYR A 228 8.47 -20.52 3.90
C TYR A 228 8.58 -19.00 3.97
N PHE A 229 9.19 -18.37 2.96
CA PHE A 229 9.48 -16.94 2.97
C PHE A 229 8.20 -16.12 2.76
N GLY A 230 7.34 -16.52 1.81
CA GLY A 230 6.06 -15.83 1.57
C GLY A 230 5.17 -15.83 2.81
N ALA A 231 4.98 -17.00 3.43
CA ALA A 231 4.18 -17.16 4.64
C ALA A 231 4.72 -16.36 5.84
N ARG A 232 6.05 -16.32 6.00
CA ARG A 232 6.69 -15.53 7.07
C ARG A 232 6.61 -14.04 6.81
N PHE A 233 6.70 -13.61 5.55
CA PHE A 233 6.63 -12.20 5.18
C PHE A 233 5.22 -11.64 5.39
N GLU A 234 4.19 -12.42 5.06
CA GLU A 234 2.79 -12.04 5.31
C GLU A 234 2.47 -11.77 6.79
N ARG A 235 3.19 -12.40 7.74
CA ARG A 235 3.01 -12.16 9.19
C ARG A 235 3.17 -10.69 9.58
N TYR A 236 3.95 -9.94 8.82
CA TYR A 236 4.24 -8.52 9.05
C TYR A 236 3.44 -7.59 8.15
N MET A 237 2.54 -8.12 7.31
CA MET A 237 1.75 -7.34 6.36
C MET A 237 0.34 -7.05 6.90
N PRO A 238 -0.26 -5.90 6.57
CA PRO A 238 -1.56 -5.48 7.11
C PRO A 238 -2.76 -6.27 6.57
N GLY A 239 -2.58 -7.17 5.60
CA GLY A 239 -3.67 -7.94 5.01
C GLY A 239 -3.23 -9.32 4.50
N PRO A 240 -4.19 -10.14 4.05
CA PRO A 240 -3.91 -11.47 3.50
C PRO A 240 -3.31 -11.37 2.09
N LEU A 241 -2.25 -12.16 1.84
CA LEU A 241 -1.49 -12.16 0.60
C LEU A 241 -1.30 -13.59 0.08
N HIS A 242 -1.30 -13.76 -1.24
CA HIS A 242 -0.86 -14.99 -1.88
C HIS A 242 0.65 -15.18 -1.66
N HIS A 243 1.02 -16.17 -0.84
CA HIS A 243 2.42 -16.40 -0.43
C HIS A 243 3.35 -16.63 -1.61
N ASN A 244 2.90 -17.37 -2.62
CA ASN A 244 3.67 -17.63 -3.84
C ASN A 244 3.97 -16.33 -4.61
N ARG A 245 2.94 -15.50 -4.83
CA ARG A 245 3.09 -14.21 -5.52
C ARG A 245 3.98 -13.27 -4.71
N LEU A 246 3.79 -13.21 -3.40
CA LEU A 246 4.63 -12.41 -2.53
C LEU A 246 6.11 -12.85 -2.64
N ALA A 247 6.39 -14.14 -2.55
CA ALA A 247 7.75 -14.66 -2.65
C ALA A 247 8.39 -14.39 -4.03
N ILE A 248 7.66 -14.62 -5.12
CA ILE A 248 8.11 -14.34 -6.50
C ILE A 248 8.33 -12.83 -6.68
N GLY A 249 7.42 -11.99 -6.21
CA GLY A 249 7.52 -10.53 -6.33
C GLY A 249 8.75 -10.00 -5.60
N MET A 250 8.97 -10.44 -4.36
CA MET A 250 10.17 -10.10 -3.59
C MET A 250 11.45 -10.56 -4.30
N SER A 251 11.43 -11.72 -4.96
CA SER A 251 12.55 -12.19 -5.77
C SER A 251 12.82 -11.29 -6.98
N ILE A 252 11.79 -10.96 -7.77
CA ILE A 252 11.92 -10.08 -8.94
C ILE A 252 12.48 -8.72 -8.51
N MET A 253 11.97 -8.16 -7.41
CA MET A 253 12.50 -6.91 -6.85
C MET A 253 13.98 -7.04 -6.46
N GLY A 254 14.37 -8.14 -5.80
CA GLY A 254 15.76 -8.41 -5.46
C GLY A 254 16.68 -8.49 -6.69
N ILE A 255 16.22 -9.12 -7.77
CA ILE A 255 16.95 -9.18 -9.06
C ILE A 255 17.09 -7.80 -9.67
N VAL A 256 16.01 -7.01 -9.70
CA VAL A 256 16.02 -5.65 -10.25
C VAL A 256 16.94 -4.74 -9.46
N SER A 257 16.88 -4.76 -8.12
CA SER A 257 17.76 -3.96 -7.26
C SER A 257 19.23 -4.40 -7.41
N ALA A 258 19.51 -5.71 -7.44
CA ALA A 258 20.87 -6.22 -7.64
C ALA A 258 21.43 -5.86 -9.03
N GLY A 259 20.59 -5.92 -10.07
CA GLY A 259 20.94 -5.50 -11.43
C GLY A 259 21.15 -3.98 -11.53
N GLY A 260 20.32 -3.19 -10.85
CA GLY A 260 20.50 -1.74 -10.74
C GLY A 260 21.82 -1.38 -10.08
N ASN A 261 22.14 -2.00 -8.93
CA ASN A 261 23.42 -1.83 -8.26
C ASN A 261 24.60 -2.23 -9.17
N TYR A 262 24.50 -3.38 -9.86
CA TYR A 262 25.54 -3.83 -10.80
C TYR A 262 25.79 -2.83 -11.92
N VAL A 263 24.72 -2.37 -12.59
CA VAL A 263 24.80 -1.40 -13.67
C VAL A 263 25.42 -0.09 -13.18
N VAL A 264 25.01 0.38 -12.01
CA VAL A 264 25.53 1.64 -11.45
C VAL A 264 27.01 1.51 -11.10
N ALA A 265 27.40 0.43 -10.43
CA ALA A 265 28.79 0.22 -10.02
C ALA A 265 29.74 0.00 -11.20
N GLU A 266 29.30 -0.67 -12.28
CA GLU A 266 30.16 -0.96 -13.44
C GLU A 266 30.28 0.25 -14.39
N ASN A 267 29.26 1.11 -14.47
CA ASN A 267 29.18 2.15 -15.51
C ASN A 267 29.33 3.58 -14.99
N PHE A 268 29.34 3.79 -13.67
CA PHE A 268 29.40 5.13 -13.07
C PHE A 268 30.52 5.25 -12.03
N SER A 269 30.76 6.47 -11.55
CA SER A 269 31.75 6.72 -10.50
C SER A 269 31.28 6.21 -9.14
N GLU A 270 32.24 5.98 -8.24
CA GLU A 270 31.97 5.61 -6.85
C GLU A 270 31.09 6.64 -6.12
N ASP A 271 31.32 7.95 -6.37
CA ASP A 271 30.49 9.02 -5.81
C ASP A 271 29.03 8.92 -6.25
N PHE A 272 28.79 8.57 -7.52
CA PHE A 272 27.45 8.37 -8.04
C PHE A 272 26.81 7.09 -7.48
N TRP A 273 27.60 6.02 -7.35
CA TRP A 273 27.15 4.78 -6.71
C TRP A 273 26.74 5.00 -5.23
N LEU A 274 27.50 5.79 -4.47
CA LEU A 274 27.14 6.18 -3.10
C LEU A 274 25.83 6.97 -3.06
N MET A 275 25.66 7.93 -3.96
CA MET A 275 24.40 8.68 -4.07
C MET A 275 23.22 7.76 -4.43
N TYR A 276 23.40 6.85 -5.38
CA TYR A 276 22.38 5.89 -5.80
C TYR A 276 21.93 4.99 -4.66
N THR A 277 22.87 4.33 -3.99
CA THR A 277 22.58 3.40 -2.89
C THR A 277 22.01 4.10 -1.67
N THR A 278 22.36 5.36 -1.43
CA THR A 278 21.87 6.13 -0.29
C THR A 278 20.48 6.72 -0.52
N PHE A 279 20.21 7.27 -1.71
CA PHE A 279 19.03 8.11 -1.93
C PHE A 279 18.07 7.61 -3.01
N LEU A 280 18.54 6.88 -4.02
CA LEU A 280 17.72 6.47 -5.16
C LEU A 280 17.18 5.04 -5.02
N ASP A 281 17.97 4.14 -4.47
CA ASP A 281 17.59 2.72 -4.34
C ASP A 281 16.38 2.54 -3.40
N PHE A 282 16.32 3.30 -2.29
CA PHE A 282 15.23 3.20 -1.32
C PHE A 282 13.85 3.58 -1.91
N PRO A 283 13.65 4.72 -2.59
CA PRO A 283 12.39 5.03 -3.26
C PRO A 283 11.98 3.99 -4.30
N ILE A 284 12.94 3.48 -5.10
CA ILE A 284 12.69 2.45 -6.12
C ILE A 284 12.21 1.17 -5.44
N PHE A 285 12.88 0.76 -4.37
CA PHE A 285 12.50 -0.39 -3.55
C PHE A 285 11.08 -0.21 -3.00
N MET A 286 10.78 0.94 -2.38
CA MET A 286 9.47 1.20 -1.78
C MET A 286 8.33 1.16 -2.81
N LEU A 287 8.51 1.78 -3.98
CA LEU A 287 7.51 1.76 -5.06
C LEU A 287 7.31 0.34 -5.58
N SER A 288 8.39 -0.40 -5.84
CA SER A 288 8.35 -1.79 -6.30
C SER A 288 7.62 -2.68 -5.29
N PHE A 289 7.93 -2.49 -4.00
CA PHE A 289 7.29 -3.19 -2.91
C PHE A 289 5.78 -2.95 -2.85
N LEU A 290 5.33 -1.70 -2.99
CA LEU A 290 3.90 -1.36 -3.03
C LEU A 290 3.18 -1.99 -4.23
N VAL A 291 3.84 -2.05 -5.39
CA VAL A 291 3.30 -2.73 -6.59
C VAL A 291 3.16 -4.23 -6.32
N ILE A 292 4.15 -4.85 -5.70
CA ILE A 292 4.12 -6.27 -5.33
C ILE A 292 3.00 -6.55 -4.32
N LEU A 293 2.83 -5.70 -3.30
CA LEU A 293 1.75 -5.85 -2.32
C LEU A 293 0.37 -5.79 -2.98
N ARG A 294 0.18 -4.90 -3.96
CA ARG A 294 -1.07 -4.85 -4.73
C ARG A 294 -1.27 -6.13 -5.55
N TRP A 295 -0.23 -6.62 -6.21
CA TRP A 295 -0.30 -7.82 -7.03
C TRP A 295 -0.49 -9.12 -6.23
N ALA A 296 0.11 -9.19 -5.04
CA ALA A 296 0.03 -10.34 -4.16
C ALA A 296 -1.24 -10.37 -3.30
N ARG A 297 -2.05 -9.30 -3.29
CA ARG A 297 -3.28 -9.21 -2.48
C ARG A 297 -4.28 -10.30 -2.87
N LYS A 298 -4.88 -10.95 -1.88
CA LYS A 298 -6.04 -11.83 -2.08
C LYS A 298 -7.29 -10.96 -2.23
N SER A 299 -8.13 -11.24 -3.22
CA SER A 299 -9.45 -10.59 -3.32
C SER A 299 -10.30 -11.02 -2.13
N GLU A 300 -10.99 -10.08 -1.49
CA GLU A 300 -12.03 -10.42 -0.52
C GLU A 300 -13.06 -11.31 -1.22
N GLY A 301 -13.28 -12.52 -0.70
CA GLY A 301 -14.15 -13.55 -1.31
C GLY A 301 -13.43 -14.78 -1.89
N ALA A 302 -12.11 -14.79 -2.04
CA ALA A 302 -11.38 -15.97 -2.51
C ALA A 302 -10.94 -16.87 -1.34
N THR A 303 -11.86 -17.70 -0.84
CA THR A 303 -11.52 -18.87 -0.02
C THR A 303 -10.87 -19.94 -0.89
N ALA A 304 -9.58 -20.20 -0.67
CA ALA A 304 -8.92 -21.49 -0.85
C ALA A 304 -7.58 -21.48 -0.08
#